data_AF-A0A2M7KUM7-F1
#
_entry.id   AF-A0A2M7KUM7-F1
#
_cell.length_a   1.000
_cell.length_b   1.000
_cell.length_c   1.000
_cell.angle_alpha   90.00
_cell.angle_beta   90.00
_cell.angle_gamma   90.00
#
_symmetry.space_group_name_H-M   'P 1'
#
loop_
_entity.id
_entity.type
_entity.pdbx_description
1 polymer ?
#
loop_
_entity_poly.entity_id
_entity_poly.type
_entity_poly.pdbx_seq_one_letter_code
_entity_poly.pdbx_strand_id
1 'polypeptide(L)'
;MDQSRHMTRRGFVRGAACAGLGAAMGVVSEAKAGLPDHRSRVVLVRDENLLDHRHKPQPRVLLSVLDTAVCLLSGEVEPVAAWGRYFQPDDVVGLKTNEMMLKTPPALSAAMRQRLRDVGVLAGNLHETDREAYRLLGKCTALLNTCGFKSHWLSGVGGAVKNYLTFVPPD
;
A
#
# COMPACT_ATOMS: atom_id res chain seq x y z
N MET A 1 -29.66 0.92 -1.27
CA MET A 1 -29.35 -0.48 -0.90
C MET A 1 -27.85 -0.53 -0.62
N ASP A 2 -27.46 -0.53 0.66
CA ASP A 2 -26.05 -0.60 1.06
C ASP A 2 -25.87 -1.75 2.06
N GLN A 3 -24.98 -2.68 1.72
CA GLN A 3 -24.49 -3.72 2.62
C GLN A 3 -22.98 -3.51 2.82
N SER A 4 -22.53 -3.31 4.06
CA SER A 4 -21.51 -4.18 4.68
C SER A 4 -21.02 -3.70 6.05
N ARG A 5 -21.31 -4.50 7.09
CA ARG A 5 -20.52 -4.53 8.33
C ARG A 5 -19.92 -5.93 8.44
N HIS A 6 -18.59 -6.06 8.38
CA HIS A 6 -17.96 -7.35 8.68
C HIS A 6 -17.56 -7.45 10.14
N MET A 7 -18.28 -8.33 10.83
CA MET A 7 -18.27 -8.58 12.27
C MET A 7 -17.18 -9.60 12.65
N THR A 8 -16.38 -9.30 13.68
CA THR A 8 -15.40 -10.27 14.21
C THR A 8 -16.03 -11.17 15.27
N ARG A 9 -15.54 -12.42 15.36
CA ARG A 9 -16.12 -13.47 16.22
C ARG A 9 -16.16 -13.07 17.70
N ARG A 10 -15.15 -12.36 18.20
CA ARG A 10 -15.10 -11.91 19.59
C ARG A 10 -16.05 -10.72 19.87
N GLY A 11 -16.25 -9.86 18.86
CA GLY A 11 -17.22 -8.76 18.92
C GLY A 11 -18.67 -9.28 18.97
N PHE A 12 -18.95 -10.35 18.22
CA PHE A 12 -20.25 -11.02 18.27
C PHE A 12 -20.55 -11.62 19.66
N VAL A 13 -19.58 -12.33 20.26
CA VAL A 13 -19.79 -13.00 21.56
C VAL A 13 -19.96 -11.99 22.71
N ARG A 14 -19.16 -10.91 22.74
CA ARG A 14 -19.33 -9.86 23.77
C ARG A 14 -20.62 -9.05 23.56
N GLY A 15 -20.96 -8.73 22.31
CA GLY A 15 -22.22 -8.06 21.99
C GLY A 15 -23.43 -8.87 22.43
N ALA A 16 -23.43 -10.18 22.18
CA ALA A 16 -24.49 -11.08 22.61
C ALA A 16 -24.61 -11.19 24.15
N ALA A 17 -23.49 -11.25 24.87
CA ALA A 17 -23.48 -11.34 26.33
C ALA A 17 -24.02 -10.06 27.00
N CYS A 18 -23.62 -8.87 26.51
CA CYS A 18 -24.07 -7.60 27.06
C CYS A 18 -25.52 -7.26 26.67
N ALA A 19 -25.94 -7.58 25.43
CA ALA A 19 -27.33 -7.41 25.00
C ALA A 19 -28.29 -8.30 25.80
N GLY A 20 -27.88 -9.54 26.13
CA GLY A 20 -28.65 -10.43 26.99
C GLY A 20 -28.85 -9.87 28.40
N LEU A 21 -27.81 -9.29 29.01
CA LEU A 21 -27.91 -8.64 30.32
C LEU A 21 -28.78 -7.37 30.29
N GLY A 22 -28.61 -6.52 29.28
CA GLY A 22 -29.38 -5.27 29.11
C GLY A 22 -30.86 -5.53 28.83
N ALA A 23 -31.19 -6.58 28.07
CA ALA A 23 -32.56 -7.02 27.84
C ALA A 23 -33.22 -7.58 29.12
N ALA A 24 -32.47 -8.33 29.94
CA ALA A 24 -32.97 -8.83 31.22
C ALA A 24 -33.25 -7.72 32.25
N MET A 25 -32.55 -6.58 32.14
CA MET A 25 -32.72 -5.41 33.00
C MET A 25 -33.63 -4.32 32.40
N GLY A 26 -34.20 -4.53 31.21
CA GLY A 26 -35.15 -3.60 30.57
C GLY A 26 -34.55 -2.27 30.09
N VAL A 27 -33.23 -2.17 29.98
CA VAL A 27 -32.54 -0.96 29.53
C VAL A 27 -31.89 -1.23 28.19
N VAL A 28 -32.65 -1.07 27.10
CA VAL A 28 -32.08 -1.08 25.75
C VAL A 28 -32.51 0.18 25.02
N SER A 29 -31.63 1.18 25.03
CA SER A 29 -31.67 2.31 24.11
C SER A 29 -30.39 2.27 23.28
N GLU A 30 -30.49 1.84 22.02
CA GLU A 30 -29.35 1.86 21.09
C GLU A 30 -29.34 3.18 20.31
N ALA A 31 -28.83 4.24 20.93
CA ALA A 31 -28.21 5.30 20.15
C ALA A 31 -26.93 4.72 19.51
N LYS A 32 -27.01 4.32 18.24
CA LYS A 32 -25.83 4.00 17.43
C LYS A 32 -25.04 5.29 17.19
N ALA A 33 -24.18 5.67 18.13
CA ALA A 33 -23.05 6.52 17.83
C ALA A 33 -22.19 5.77 16.80
N GLY A 34 -22.34 6.14 15.53
CA GLY A 34 -21.52 5.64 14.44
C GLY A 34 -20.09 6.08 14.67
N LEU A 35 -19.24 5.19 15.13
CA LEU A 35 -17.79 5.38 15.03
C LEU A 35 -17.46 5.63 13.55
N PRO A 36 -16.63 6.63 13.22
CA PRO A 36 -16.20 6.87 11.85
C PRO A 36 -15.58 5.57 11.29
N ASP A 37 -16.07 5.16 10.12
CA ASP A 37 -15.64 3.94 9.43
C ASP A 37 -14.28 4.20 8.76
N HIS A 38 -13.24 4.30 9.57
CA HIS A 38 -11.86 4.44 9.11
C HIS A 38 -11.36 3.10 8.55
N ARG A 39 -11.89 2.71 7.38
CA ARG A 39 -11.37 1.55 6.64
C ARG A 39 -10.14 1.96 5.84
N SER A 40 -9.11 1.13 5.89
CA SER A 40 -7.99 1.23 4.96
C SER A 40 -8.47 0.94 3.53
N ARG A 41 -8.06 1.77 2.57
CA ARG A 41 -8.32 1.55 1.15
C ARG A 41 -7.26 0.60 0.57
N VAL A 42 -7.71 -0.40 -0.18
CA VAL A 42 -6.86 -1.32 -0.94
C VAL A 42 -7.36 -1.32 -2.38
N VAL A 43 -6.44 -1.18 -3.33
CA VAL A 43 -6.73 -1.21 -4.77
C VAL A 43 -6.05 -2.42 -5.39
N LEU A 44 -6.79 -3.13 -6.23
CA LEU A 44 -6.29 -4.28 -6.99
C LEU A 44 -6.59 -4.06 -8.46
N VAL A 45 -5.53 -3.94 -9.26
CA VAL A 45 -5.61 -3.83 -10.72
C VAL A 45 -4.97 -5.08 -11.33
N ARG A 46 -5.61 -5.63 -12.36
CA ARG A 46 -5.13 -6.79 -13.11
C ARG A 46 -5.28 -6.49 -14.60
N ASP A 47 -4.26 -6.84 -15.37
CA ASP A 47 -4.29 -6.80 -16.82
C ASP A 47 -3.69 -8.11 -17.34
N GLU A 48 -4.42 -8.79 -18.21
CA GLU A 48 -4.01 -10.09 -18.78
C GLU A 48 -2.77 -9.96 -19.68
N ASN A 49 -2.55 -8.78 -20.23
CA ASN A 49 -1.41 -8.43 -21.09
C ASN A 49 -0.22 -7.87 -20.30
N LEU A 50 -0.29 -7.84 -18.96
CA LEU A 50 0.78 -7.30 -18.14
C LEU A 50 2.09 -8.07 -18.34
N LEU A 51 2.00 -9.38 -18.53
CA LEU A 51 3.15 -10.25 -18.76
C LEU A 51 3.19 -10.69 -20.21
N ASP A 52 4.38 -10.76 -20.79
CA ASP A 52 4.58 -11.36 -22.11
C ASP A 52 4.63 -12.90 -22.03
N HIS A 53 4.81 -13.54 -23.19
CA HIS A 53 4.97 -14.99 -23.33
C HIS A 53 6.17 -15.59 -22.56
N ARG A 54 7.08 -14.76 -22.04
CA ARG A 54 8.24 -15.15 -21.22
C ARG A 54 8.05 -14.76 -19.75
N HIS A 55 6.83 -14.40 -19.36
CA HIS A 55 6.47 -13.92 -18.04
C HIS A 55 7.24 -12.66 -17.60
N LYS A 56 7.64 -11.81 -18.56
CA LYS A 56 8.26 -10.51 -18.28
C LYS A 56 7.22 -9.40 -18.33
N PRO A 57 7.27 -8.42 -17.40
CA PRO A 57 6.38 -7.28 -17.44
C PRO A 57 6.54 -6.48 -18.74
N GLN A 58 5.44 -6.23 -19.44
CA GLN A 58 5.40 -5.35 -20.61
C GLN A 58 5.40 -3.89 -20.14
N PRO A 59 6.43 -3.06 -20.45
CA PRO A 59 6.60 -1.75 -19.82
C PRO A 59 5.40 -0.79 -19.98
N ARG A 60 4.78 -0.76 -21.16
CA ARG A 60 3.61 0.10 -21.43
C ARG A 60 2.40 -0.30 -20.60
N VAL A 61 2.09 -1.61 -20.57
CA VAL A 61 0.97 -2.14 -19.78
C VAL A 61 1.23 -1.97 -18.30
N LEU A 62 2.46 -2.21 -17.83
CA LEU A 62 2.85 -2.04 -16.44
C LEU A 62 2.66 -0.59 -15.97
N LEU A 63 3.07 0.40 -16.77
CA LEU A 63 2.86 1.81 -16.45
C LEU A 63 1.36 2.12 -16.36
N SER A 64 0.56 1.65 -17.32
CA SER A 64 -0.89 1.84 -17.33
C SER A 64 -1.58 1.21 -16.11
N VAL A 65 -1.17 0.00 -15.72
CA VAL A 65 -1.68 -0.71 -14.53
C VAL A 65 -1.33 0.07 -13.26
N LEU A 66 -0.10 0.57 -13.17
CA LEU A 66 0.36 1.35 -12.03
C LEU A 66 -0.40 2.68 -11.92
N ASP A 67 -0.59 3.39 -13.03
CA ASP A 67 -1.37 4.63 -13.08
C ASP A 67 -2.81 4.41 -12.66
N THR A 68 -3.45 3.39 -13.21
CA THR A 68 -4.82 3.01 -12.83
C THR A 68 -4.90 2.76 -11.33
N ALA A 69 -3.92 2.06 -10.75
CA ALA A 69 -3.89 1.78 -9.32
C ALA A 69 -3.77 3.05 -8.48
N VAL A 70 -2.88 3.98 -8.86
CA VAL A 70 -2.65 5.24 -8.13
C VAL A 70 -3.81 6.22 -8.28
N CYS A 71 -4.44 6.29 -9.47
CA CYS A 71 -5.68 7.03 -9.70
C CYS A 71 -6.82 6.53 -8.79
N LEU A 72 -7.06 5.21 -8.77
CA LEU A 72 -8.08 4.61 -7.90
C LEU A 72 -7.79 4.80 -6.39
N LEU A 73 -6.50 4.81 -6.02
CA LEU A 73 -6.08 5.00 -4.63
C LEU A 73 -6.30 6.46 -4.18
N SER A 74 -5.98 7.42 -5.04
CA SER A 74 -6.04 8.87 -4.76
C SER A 74 -7.40 9.51 -5.02
N GLY A 75 -8.25 8.85 -5.80
CA GLY A 75 -9.51 9.40 -6.30
C GLY A 75 -9.36 10.38 -7.46
N GLU A 76 -8.15 10.54 -8.02
CA GLU A 76 -7.89 11.35 -9.19
C GLU A 76 -8.11 10.56 -10.49
N VAL A 77 -8.41 11.27 -11.58
CA VAL A 77 -8.54 10.67 -12.93
C VAL A 77 -7.21 10.71 -13.67
N GLU A 78 -6.47 11.81 -13.53
CA GLU A 78 -5.22 12.03 -14.24
C GLU A 78 -4.02 11.45 -13.48
N PRO A 79 -3.18 10.60 -14.11
CA PRO A 79 -2.09 9.93 -13.41
C PRO A 79 -1.12 10.89 -12.72
N VAL A 80 -0.63 11.92 -13.41
CA VAL A 80 0.35 12.85 -12.80
C VAL A 80 -0.25 13.57 -11.59
N ALA A 81 -1.53 13.96 -11.65
CA ALA A 81 -2.22 14.55 -10.51
C ALA A 81 -2.40 13.54 -9.35
N ALA A 82 -2.72 12.28 -9.68
CA ALA A 82 -2.84 11.19 -8.71
C ALA A 82 -1.54 10.95 -7.95
N TRP A 83 -0.41 10.88 -8.66
CA TRP A 83 0.92 10.78 -8.06
C TRP A 83 1.29 12.05 -7.26
N GLY A 84 0.92 13.22 -7.77
CA GLY A 84 1.10 14.51 -7.10
C GLY A 84 0.35 14.68 -5.78
N ARG A 85 -0.58 13.77 -5.44
CA ARG A 85 -1.18 13.72 -4.08
C ARG A 85 -0.24 13.16 -3.03
N TYR A 86 0.73 12.36 -3.42
CA TYR A 86 1.61 11.63 -2.51
C TYR A 86 3.06 12.10 -2.58
N PHE A 87 3.44 12.78 -3.66
CA PHE A 87 4.79 13.28 -3.91
C PHE A 87 4.73 14.72 -4.43
N GLN A 88 5.65 15.55 -3.95
CA GLN A 88 5.83 16.94 -4.37
C GLN A 88 7.18 17.11 -5.09
N PRO A 89 7.35 18.11 -5.97
CA PRO A 89 8.60 18.33 -6.70
C PRO A 89 9.86 18.50 -5.81
N ASP A 90 9.69 19.04 -4.61
CA ASP A 90 10.75 19.28 -3.63
C ASP A 90 11.05 18.07 -2.73
N ASP A 91 10.29 16.98 -2.85
CA ASP A 91 10.54 15.77 -2.07
C ASP A 91 11.90 15.14 -2.40
N VAL A 92 12.50 14.56 -1.36
CA VAL A 92 13.53 13.52 -1.49
C VAL A 92 12.83 12.18 -1.40
N VAL A 93 12.70 11.48 -2.53
CA VAL A 93 11.87 10.27 -2.63
C VAL A 93 12.72 9.02 -2.57
N GLY A 94 12.42 8.17 -1.60
CA GLY A 94 12.99 6.84 -1.48
C GLY A 94 12.16 5.78 -2.20
N LEU A 95 12.80 4.93 -3.00
CA LEU A 95 12.23 3.72 -3.57
C LEU A 95 12.83 2.52 -2.83
N LYS A 96 12.06 1.95 -1.91
CA LYS A 96 12.45 0.71 -1.24
C LYS A 96 12.11 -0.47 -2.15
N THR A 97 13.13 -1.13 -2.67
CA THR A 97 13.01 -2.32 -3.52
C THR A 97 13.30 -3.59 -2.73
N ASN A 98 13.18 -4.74 -3.38
CA ASN A 98 13.56 -6.03 -2.83
C ASN A 98 14.46 -6.78 -3.82
N GLU A 99 15.57 -7.33 -3.33
CA GLU A 99 16.53 -8.10 -4.11
C GLU A 99 16.47 -9.61 -3.80
N MET A 100 15.63 -10.03 -2.86
CA MET A 100 15.58 -11.43 -2.41
C MET A 100 14.27 -12.14 -2.81
N MET A 101 14.38 -13.36 -3.38
CA MET A 101 13.27 -14.23 -3.81
C MET A 101 12.35 -13.61 -4.87
N LEU A 102 11.50 -12.65 -4.50
CA LEU A 102 10.59 -11.90 -5.38
C LEU A 102 11.18 -10.53 -5.67
N LYS A 103 12.21 -10.51 -6.52
CA LYS A 103 12.93 -9.28 -6.88
C LYS A 103 11.97 -8.27 -7.50
N THR A 104 12.11 -7.00 -7.11
CA THR A 104 11.40 -5.90 -7.78
C THR A 104 11.83 -5.89 -9.25
N PRO A 105 10.91 -6.04 -10.22
CA PRO A 105 11.28 -6.02 -11.63
C PRO A 105 11.87 -4.65 -12.01
N PRO A 106 12.96 -4.58 -12.79
CA PRO A 106 13.53 -3.31 -13.23
C PRO A 106 12.52 -2.42 -13.97
N ALA A 107 11.60 -3.03 -14.72
CA ALA A 107 10.51 -2.33 -15.40
C ALA A 107 9.56 -1.60 -14.42
N LEU A 108 9.31 -2.18 -13.24
CA LEU A 108 8.47 -1.54 -12.21
C LEU A 108 9.21 -0.34 -11.60
N SER A 109 10.49 -0.52 -11.26
CA SER A 109 11.34 0.57 -10.79
C SER A 109 11.46 1.71 -11.81
N ALA A 110 11.54 1.38 -13.10
CA ALA A 110 11.56 2.38 -14.17
C ALA A 110 10.22 3.14 -14.29
N ALA A 111 9.09 2.43 -14.21
CA ALA A 111 7.76 3.03 -14.26
C ALA A 111 7.51 4.00 -13.09
N MET A 112 7.88 3.61 -11.87
CA MET A 112 7.79 4.49 -10.70
C MET A 112 8.66 5.75 -10.85
N ARG A 113 9.94 5.58 -11.24
CA ARG A 113 10.83 6.72 -11.47
C ARG A 113 10.31 7.64 -12.57
N GLN A 114 9.68 7.09 -13.61
CA GLN A 114 9.07 7.90 -14.67
C GLN A 114 7.98 8.81 -14.09
N ARG A 115 7.03 8.27 -13.33
CA ARG A 115 5.94 9.08 -12.77
C ARG A 115 6.40 10.10 -11.75
N LEU A 116 7.40 9.77 -10.93
CA LEU A 116 8.00 10.75 -10.01
C LEU A 116 8.64 11.93 -10.77
N ARG A 117 9.33 11.66 -11.88
CA ARG A 117 9.86 12.74 -12.74
C ARG A 117 8.74 13.54 -13.39
N ASP A 118 7.67 12.89 -13.83
CA ASP A 118 6.52 13.57 -14.45
C ASP A 118 5.80 14.51 -13.45
N VAL A 119 5.81 14.18 -12.16
CA VAL A 119 5.35 15.07 -11.07
C VAL A 119 6.30 16.25 -10.83
N GLY A 120 7.57 16.13 -11.25
CA GLY A 120 8.59 17.17 -11.11
C GLY A 120 9.69 16.85 -10.10
N VAL A 121 9.71 15.64 -9.52
CA VAL A 121 10.80 15.22 -8.62
C VAL A 121 12.12 15.15 -9.38
N LEU A 122 13.13 15.85 -8.88
CA LEU A 122 14.45 15.89 -9.48
C LEU A 122 15.14 14.52 -9.40
N ALA A 123 15.86 14.12 -10.46
CA ALA A 123 16.55 12.83 -10.49
C ALA A 123 17.57 12.67 -9.35
N GLY A 124 18.21 13.76 -8.90
CA GLY A 124 19.14 13.76 -7.76
C GLY A 124 18.47 13.52 -6.40
N ASN A 125 17.14 13.71 -6.32
CA ASN A 125 16.33 13.49 -5.14
C ASN A 125 15.71 12.08 -5.11
N LEU A 126 16.03 11.21 -6.09
CA LEU A 126 15.53 9.85 -6.14
C LEU A 126 16.59 8.88 -5.61
N HIS A 127 16.28 8.18 -4.53
CA HIS A 127 17.16 7.16 -3.96
C HIS A 127 16.49 5.81 -4.03
N GLU A 128 17.15 4.80 -4.60
CA GLU A 128 16.63 3.43 -4.66
C GLU A 128 17.61 2.46 -4.00
N THR A 129 17.13 1.65 -3.07
CA THR A 129 17.94 0.61 -2.45
C THR A 129 17.05 -0.46 -1.80
N ASP A 130 17.60 -1.66 -1.66
CA ASP A 130 17.01 -2.71 -0.82
C ASP A 130 17.68 -2.73 0.57
N ARG A 131 19.00 -2.92 0.62
CA ARG A 131 19.73 -3.25 1.85
C ARG A 131 20.18 -2.05 2.67
N GLU A 132 20.45 -0.91 2.01
CA GLU A 132 20.99 0.28 2.69
C GLU A 132 19.89 1.28 3.09
N ALA A 133 18.67 0.78 3.31
CA ALA A 133 17.51 1.62 3.50
C ALA A 133 17.65 2.59 4.68
N TYR A 134 18.23 2.16 5.81
CA TYR A 134 18.52 3.05 6.93
C TYR A 134 19.36 4.27 6.51
N ARG A 135 20.44 4.07 5.76
CA ARG A 135 21.39 5.13 5.40
C ARG A 135 20.88 6.02 4.27
N LEU A 136 20.32 5.42 3.22
CA LEU A 136 19.94 6.13 2.00
C LEU A 136 18.48 6.60 2.01
N LEU A 137 17.57 5.81 2.59
CA LEU A 137 16.14 6.10 2.59
C LEU A 137 15.66 6.71 3.91
N GLY A 138 16.41 6.55 5.01
CA GLY A 138 16.03 7.07 6.32
C GLY A 138 15.93 8.60 6.40
N LYS A 139 16.47 9.32 5.41
CA LYS A 139 16.40 10.79 5.29
C LYS A 139 15.42 11.27 4.22
N CYS A 140 14.76 10.36 3.51
CA CYS A 140 13.79 10.72 2.47
C CYS A 140 12.53 11.33 3.10
N THR A 141 11.94 12.32 2.44
CA THR A 141 10.68 12.96 2.86
C THR A 141 9.46 12.15 2.45
N ALA A 142 9.58 11.37 1.38
CA ALA A 142 8.55 10.46 0.90
C ALA A 142 9.12 9.08 0.54
N LEU A 143 8.31 8.03 0.64
CA LEU A 143 8.75 6.65 0.42
C LEU A 143 7.75 5.84 -0.42
N LEU A 144 8.24 5.29 -1.54
CA LEU A 144 7.60 4.18 -2.26
C LEU A 144 8.14 2.86 -1.73
N ASN A 145 7.30 2.18 -0.95
CA ASN A 145 7.66 0.89 -0.37
C ASN A 145 7.13 -0.27 -1.23
N THR A 146 8.00 -0.87 -2.04
CA THR A 146 7.63 -1.98 -2.94
C THR A 146 8.06 -3.33 -2.39
N CYS A 147 7.18 -4.33 -2.48
CA CYS A 147 7.50 -5.70 -2.11
C CYS A 147 6.69 -6.70 -2.95
N GLY A 148 7.19 -7.93 -3.06
CA GLY A 148 6.34 -9.06 -3.42
C GLY A 148 5.47 -9.46 -2.23
N PHE A 149 4.14 -9.52 -2.42
CA PHE A 149 3.22 -10.08 -1.44
C PHE A 149 3.20 -11.61 -1.57
N LYS A 150 3.51 -12.32 -0.49
CA LYS A 150 3.56 -13.80 -0.50
C LYS A 150 3.23 -14.38 0.87
N SER A 151 2.89 -15.67 0.92
CA SER A 151 2.91 -16.40 2.18
C SER A 151 4.34 -16.49 2.72
N HIS A 152 4.48 -16.53 4.04
CA HIS A 152 5.76 -16.67 4.72
C HIS A 152 5.61 -17.59 5.93
N TRP A 153 6.32 -18.70 5.95
CA TRP A 153 6.17 -19.75 6.95
C TRP A 153 6.36 -19.25 8.41
N LEU A 154 7.32 -18.35 8.66
CA LEU A 154 7.60 -17.86 10.03
C LEU A 154 6.64 -16.74 10.53
N SER A 155 6.15 -15.89 9.63
CA SER A 155 5.45 -14.64 10.01
C SER A 155 4.08 -14.50 9.34
N GLY A 156 3.54 -15.61 8.82
CA GLY A 156 2.29 -15.69 8.08
C GLY A 156 2.40 -15.14 6.66
N VAL A 157 2.69 -13.85 6.52
CA VAL A 157 2.66 -13.12 5.24
C VAL A 157 3.91 -12.25 5.08
N GLY A 158 4.52 -12.29 3.90
CA GLY A 158 5.50 -11.31 3.43
C GLY A 158 4.80 -10.17 2.70
N GLY A 159 5.12 -8.94 3.08
CA GLY A 159 4.55 -7.72 2.51
C GLY A 159 5.36 -6.48 2.90
N ALA A 160 4.87 -5.30 2.52
CA ALA A 160 5.66 -4.06 2.53
C ALA A 160 6.12 -3.66 3.93
N VAL A 161 5.35 -4.00 4.97
CA VAL A 161 5.69 -3.74 6.37
C VAL A 161 7.03 -4.37 6.75
N LYS A 162 7.41 -5.51 6.16
CA LYS A 162 8.70 -6.16 6.48
C LYS A 162 9.90 -5.40 5.94
N ASN A 163 9.72 -4.55 4.93
CA ASN A 163 10.83 -3.76 4.41
C ASN A 163 11.33 -2.72 5.44
N TYR A 164 10.55 -2.39 6.47
CA TYR A 164 11.02 -1.50 7.54
C TYR A 164 12.13 -2.10 8.41
N LEU A 165 12.35 -3.42 8.36
CA LEU A 165 13.46 -4.08 9.08
C LEU A 165 14.83 -3.57 8.63
N THR A 166 14.97 -3.14 7.37
CA THR A 166 16.24 -2.60 6.84
C THR A 166 16.46 -1.11 7.20
N PHE A 167 15.53 -0.50 7.94
CA PHE A 167 15.64 0.87 8.46
C PHE A 167 16.14 0.91 9.91
N VAL A 168 16.62 -0.21 10.44
CA VAL A 168 17.27 -0.25 11.75
C VAL A 168 18.76 0.12 11.57
N PRO A 169 19.31 1.01 12.41
CA PRO A 169 20.74 1.30 12.40
C PRO A 169 21.56 0.02 12.59
N PRO A 170 22.71 -0.14 11.90
CA PRO A 170 23.68 -1.15 12.31
C PRO A 170 24.22 -0.79 13.70
N ASP A 171 24.36 -1.79 14.57
CA ASP A 171 25.06 -1.68 15.86
C ASP A 171 26.53 -1.26 15.69
#